data_AF-A0A6I3U9A2-F1
#
_entry.id   AF-A0A6I3U9A2-F1
#
_cell.length_a   1.000
_cell.length_b   1.000
_cell.length_c   1.000
_cell.angle_alpha   90.00
_cell.angle_beta   90.00
_cell.angle_gamma   90.00
#
_symmetry.space_group_name_H-M   'P 1'
#
loop_
_entity.id
_entity.type
_entity.pdbx_description
1 polymer ?
#
loop_
_entity_poly.entity_id
_entity_poly.type
_entity_poly.pdbx_seq_one_letter_code
_entity_poly.pdbx_strand_id
1 'polypeptide(L)'
;QAFYESYVTKGVNITIVTPMTVLETMLNSGKSYENVAYQVNFGQAYETNTVTNFVPKVTPHKSNTNQEGILIDGKTVLPNTVNYYKIVLDYSQYKDMVVTDDVLAKGFYMVDDHPEEALTLNPDGIQILDKDGNRVSGIS
;
A
#
# COMPACT_ATOMS: atom_id res chain seq x y z
N GLN A 1 24.65 36.68 -18.19
CA GLN A 1 25.23 37.74 -17.33
C GLN A 1 24.29 38.11 -16.16
N ALA A 2 23.03 38.50 -16.40
CA ALA A 2 22.09 38.87 -15.33
C ALA A 2 21.89 37.82 -14.22
N PHE A 3 21.77 36.53 -14.56
CA PHE A 3 21.66 35.45 -13.58
C PHE A 3 22.90 35.36 -12.67
N TYR A 4 24.08 35.44 -13.29
CA TYR A 4 25.35 35.40 -12.58
C TYR A 4 25.47 36.56 -11.58
N GLU A 5 25.12 37.77 -12.01
CA GLU A 5 25.17 38.98 -11.18
C GLU A 5 24.07 39.03 -10.10
N SER A 6 22.91 38.43 -10.37
CA SER A 6 21.75 38.50 -9.46
C SER A 6 21.79 37.43 -8.38
N TYR A 7 22.34 36.24 -8.68
CA TYR A 7 22.27 35.09 -7.79
C TYR A 7 23.64 34.50 -7.49
N VAL A 8 24.42 34.18 -8.52
CA VAL A 8 25.68 33.41 -8.37
C VAL A 8 26.71 34.19 -7.57
N THR A 9 27.04 35.42 -7.97
CA THR A 9 28.03 36.25 -7.25
C THR A 9 27.57 36.71 -5.88
N LYS A 10 26.25 36.67 -5.63
CA LYS A 10 25.64 37.05 -4.35
C LYS A 10 25.44 35.86 -3.41
N GLY A 11 25.74 34.63 -3.85
CA GLY A 11 25.52 33.42 -3.05
C GLY A 11 24.05 33.17 -2.73
N VAL A 12 23.13 33.62 -3.59
CA VAL A 12 21.68 33.42 -3.38
C VAL A 12 21.29 32.04 -3.91
N ASN A 13 20.79 31.19 -3.01
CA ASN A 13 20.28 29.87 -3.37
C ASN A 13 18.99 29.97 -4.19
N ILE A 14 18.80 29.02 -5.09
CA ILE A 14 17.58 28.86 -5.88
C ILE A 14 16.99 27.50 -5.56
N THR A 15 15.69 27.49 -5.29
CA THR A 15 14.92 26.27 -5.09
C THR A 15 14.05 26.02 -6.32
N ILE A 16 14.15 24.82 -6.88
CA ILE A 16 13.31 24.38 -8.00
C ILE A 16 12.33 23.35 -7.47
N VAL A 17 11.04 23.56 -7.71
CA VAL A 17 9.97 22.60 -7.37
C VAL A 17 9.48 21.94 -8.65
N THR A 18 9.69 20.63 -8.78
CA THR A 18 9.26 19.84 -9.94
C THR A 18 8.26 18.77 -9.52
N PRO A 19 6.94 19.03 -9.59
CA PRO A 19 5.95 18.02 -9.25
C PRO A 19 5.98 16.88 -10.27
N MET A 20 5.95 15.64 -9.78
CA MET A 20 5.96 14.43 -10.59
C MET A 20 4.96 13.42 -10.00
N THR A 21 4.35 12.60 -10.86
CA THR A 21 3.38 11.58 -10.45
C THR A 21 3.95 10.20 -10.72
N VAL A 22 3.80 9.28 -9.76
CA VAL A 22 4.16 7.87 -9.95
C VAL A 22 3.26 7.25 -11.03
N LEU A 23 3.84 6.52 -11.97
CA LEU A 23 3.10 5.90 -13.07
C LEU A 23 2.18 4.79 -12.56
N GLU A 24 1.03 4.62 -13.21
CA GLU A 24 0.07 3.54 -12.91
C GLU A 24 0.69 2.14 -13.07
N THR A 25 1.66 1.99 -13.99
CA THR A 25 2.40 0.72 -14.19
C THR A 25 3.24 0.30 -12.97
N MET A 26 3.46 1.19 -12.01
CA MET A 26 4.12 0.89 -10.74
C MET A 26 3.14 0.38 -9.67
N LEU A 27 1.82 0.48 -9.90
CA LEU A 27 0.80 0.06 -8.94
C LEU A 27 1.07 -1.37 -8.45
N ASN A 28 1.05 -1.54 -7.13
CA ASN A 28 1.25 -2.83 -6.46
C ASN A 28 2.61 -3.52 -6.77
N SER A 29 3.60 -2.80 -7.28
CA SER A 29 4.84 -3.41 -7.78
C SER A 29 5.82 -3.82 -6.68
N GLY A 30 5.79 -3.19 -5.50
CA GLY A 30 6.79 -3.39 -4.45
C GLY A 30 8.16 -2.82 -4.77
N LYS A 31 8.27 -2.02 -5.83
CA LYS A 31 9.56 -1.47 -6.31
C LYS A 31 9.86 -0.14 -5.65
N SER A 32 11.15 0.13 -5.48
CA SER A 32 11.66 1.48 -5.24
C SER A 32 11.86 2.23 -6.56
N TYR A 33 11.93 3.55 -6.46
CA TYR A 33 12.41 4.43 -7.52
C TYR A 33 13.31 5.50 -6.93
N GLU A 34 14.28 5.94 -7.72
CA GLU A 34 15.29 6.90 -7.33
C GLU A 34 15.20 8.13 -8.22
N ASN A 35 15.45 9.29 -7.63
CA ASN A 35 15.55 10.55 -8.36
C ASN A 35 16.84 11.27 -7.96
N VAL A 36 17.59 11.70 -8.98
CA VAL A 36 18.85 12.42 -8.85
C VAL A 36 18.83 13.61 -9.81
N ALA A 37 19.47 14.71 -9.43
CA ALA A 37 19.63 15.89 -10.27
C ALA A 37 21.11 16.25 -10.43
N TYR A 38 21.39 17.12 -11.40
CA TYR A 38 22.74 17.59 -11.69
C TYR A 38 22.72 19.12 -11.81
N GLN A 39 23.62 19.78 -11.09
CA GLN A 39 23.90 21.19 -11.25
C GLN A 39 25.08 21.37 -12.20
N VAL A 40 24.96 22.22 -13.21
CA VAL A 40 26.04 22.53 -14.15
C VAL A 40 26.52 23.96 -13.96
N ASN A 41 27.76 24.14 -13.53
CA ASN A 41 28.39 25.44 -13.33
C ASN A 41 29.66 25.54 -14.18
N PHE A 42 29.77 26.59 -15.00
CA PHE A 42 30.97 26.85 -15.82
C PHE A 42 31.44 25.64 -16.65
N GLY A 43 30.51 24.84 -17.17
CA GLY A 43 30.79 23.63 -17.94
C GLY A 43 31.11 22.38 -17.13
N GLN A 44 31.07 22.44 -15.80
CA GLN A 44 31.30 21.30 -14.89
C GLN A 44 29.99 20.87 -14.23
N ALA A 45 29.70 19.56 -14.24
CA ALA A 45 28.52 18.99 -13.62
C ALA A 45 28.82 18.47 -12.21
N TYR A 46 27.87 18.70 -11.29
CA TYR A 46 27.90 18.25 -9.90
C TYR A 46 26.59 17.52 -9.61
N GLU A 47 26.68 16.27 -9.20
CA GLU A 47 25.52 15.45 -8.83
C GLU A 47 24.96 15.90 -7.47
N THR A 48 23.64 15.87 -7.31
CA THR A 48 22.99 16.05 -6.01
C THR A 48 23.03 14.76 -5.19
N ASN A 49 22.45 14.75 -3.99
CA ASN A 49 22.09 13.48 -3.37
C ASN A 49 20.98 12.78 -4.17
N THR A 50 20.91 11.46 -4.04
CA THR A 50 19.78 10.64 -4.50
C THR A 50 18.66 10.68 -3.48
N VAL A 51 17.41 10.77 -3.95
CA VAL A 51 16.20 10.56 -3.15
C VAL A 51 15.55 9.27 -3.59
N THR A 52 15.22 8.40 -2.64
CA THR A 52 14.59 7.09 -2.90
C THR A 52 13.22 7.03 -2.25
N ASN A 53 12.24 6.54 -3.01
CA ASN A 53 10.89 6.26 -2.53
C ASN A 53 10.45 4.87 -2.96
N PHE A 54 9.36 4.36 -2.37
CA PHE A 54 8.88 2.99 -2.57
C PHE A 54 7.40 2.98 -2.92
N VAL A 55 7.01 2.06 -3.81
CA VAL A 55 5.62 1.76 -4.11
C VAL A 55 5.24 0.45 -3.40
N PRO A 56 4.17 0.43 -2.58
CA PRO A 56 3.83 -0.75 -1.80
C PRO A 56 3.46 -1.93 -2.70
N LYS A 57 3.65 -3.14 -2.15
CA LYS A 57 3.06 -4.38 -2.66
C LYS A 57 2.13 -4.95 -1.61
N VAL A 58 0.86 -5.03 -1.95
CA VAL A 58 -0.25 -5.55 -1.16
C VAL A 58 -0.56 -6.95 -1.67
N THR A 59 -0.60 -7.91 -0.76
CA THR A 59 -0.93 -9.31 -1.06
C THR A 59 -1.94 -9.82 -0.03
N PRO A 60 -3.24 -9.54 -0.21
CA PRO A 60 -4.26 -10.10 0.69
C PRO A 60 -4.28 -11.62 0.55
N HIS A 61 -4.58 -12.32 1.64
CA HIS A 61 -4.57 -13.78 1.68
C HIS A 61 -5.90 -14.32 2.19
N LYS A 62 -6.49 -15.28 1.45
CA LYS A 62 -7.69 -16.01 1.86
C LYS A 62 -7.35 -17.48 2.06
N SER A 63 -7.85 -18.05 3.15
CA SER A 63 -7.75 -19.48 3.47
C SER A 63 -9.05 -19.97 4.08
N ASN A 64 -9.24 -21.28 4.12
CA ASN A 64 -10.37 -21.93 4.75
C ASN A 64 -9.93 -22.86 5.86
N THR A 65 -10.63 -22.80 6.98
CA THR A 65 -10.37 -23.65 8.15
C THR A 65 -11.62 -24.37 8.62
N ASN A 66 -11.44 -25.47 9.33
CA ASN A 66 -12.50 -26.04 10.15
C ASN A 66 -12.64 -25.26 11.48
N GLN A 67 -13.58 -25.67 12.35
CA GLN A 67 -13.81 -25.02 13.64
C GLN A 67 -12.57 -25.03 14.57
N GLU A 68 -11.71 -26.03 14.45
CA GLU A 68 -10.47 -26.15 15.23
C GLU A 68 -9.32 -25.29 14.67
N GLY A 69 -9.55 -24.58 13.56
CA GLY A 69 -8.56 -23.77 12.89
C GLY A 69 -7.61 -24.54 11.97
N ILE A 70 -7.88 -25.82 11.70
CA ILE A 70 -7.08 -26.65 10.78
C ILE A 70 -7.36 -26.21 9.34
N LEU A 71 -6.30 -26.01 8.55
CA LEU A 71 -6.37 -25.64 7.14
C LEU A 71 -7.02 -26.73 6.29
N ILE A 72 -8.06 -26.36 5.53
CA ILE A 72 -8.82 -27.26 4.66
C ILE A 72 -8.85 -26.82 3.19
N ASP A 73 -7.93 -25.94 2.78
CA ASP A 73 -7.77 -25.53 1.38
C ASP A 73 -7.60 -26.73 0.45
N GLY A 74 -8.40 -26.76 -0.63
CA GLY A 74 -8.40 -27.82 -1.63
C GLY A 74 -8.90 -29.19 -1.15
N LYS A 75 -9.45 -29.29 0.07
CA LYS A 75 -9.99 -30.55 0.62
C LYS A 75 -11.48 -30.72 0.30
N THR A 76 -11.95 -31.96 0.32
CA THR A 76 -13.37 -32.28 0.23
C THR A 76 -14.11 -31.81 1.49
N VAL A 77 -15.22 -31.10 1.30
CA VAL A 77 -16.11 -30.65 2.37
C VAL A 77 -17.50 -31.24 2.12
N LEU A 78 -18.09 -31.87 3.14
CA LEU A 78 -19.41 -32.47 3.04
C LEU A 78 -20.52 -31.41 3.22
N PRO A 79 -21.71 -31.60 2.61
CA PRO A 79 -22.86 -30.74 2.85
C PRO A 79 -23.15 -30.56 4.35
N ASN A 80 -23.65 -29.39 4.73
CA ASN A 80 -23.94 -29.00 6.12
C ASN A 80 -22.70 -28.88 7.05
N THR A 81 -21.49 -28.82 6.48
CA THR A 81 -20.27 -28.46 7.22
C THR A 81 -20.05 -26.95 7.16
N VAL A 82 -19.74 -26.33 8.30
CA VAL A 82 -19.40 -24.91 8.37
C VAL A 82 -17.94 -24.71 7.96
N ASN A 83 -17.72 -23.81 7.01
CA ASN A 83 -16.40 -23.38 6.55
C ASN A 83 -16.04 -22.07 7.25
N TYR A 84 -14.83 -21.99 7.81
CA TYR A 84 -14.34 -20.80 8.50
C TYR A 84 -13.28 -20.13 7.61
N TYR A 85 -13.76 -19.36 6.63
CA TYR A 85 -12.89 -18.57 5.77
C TYR A 85 -12.20 -17.47 6.58
N LYS A 86 -10.88 -17.36 6.41
CA LYS A 86 -10.03 -16.35 7.03
C LYS A 86 -9.41 -15.49 5.94
N ILE A 87 -9.63 -14.19 6.04
CA ILE A 87 -9.13 -13.20 5.09
C ILE A 87 -8.21 -12.26 5.84
N VAL A 88 -6.93 -12.26 5.46
CA VAL A 88 -5.90 -11.41 6.05
C VAL A 88 -5.64 -10.26 5.10
N LEU A 89 -5.98 -9.05 5.56
CA LEU A 89 -5.62 -7.79 4.91
C LEU A 89 -4.28 -7.35 5.49
N ASP A 90 -3.20 -7.59 4.74
CA ASP A 90 -1.86 -7.15 5.16
C ASP A 90 -1.71 -5.64 4.92
N TYR A 91 -1.57 -4.89 6.01
CA TYR A 91 -1.30 -3.45 5.99
C TYR A 91 0.15 -3.10 6.34
N SER A 92 1.03 -4.09 6.54
CA SER A 92 2.40 -3.87 7.02
C SER A 92 3.22 -2.96 6.12
N GLN A 93 3.01 -3.02 4.81
CA GLN A 93 3.65 -2.16 3.80
C GLN A 93 3.26 -0.68 3.90
N TYR A 94 2.18 -0.35 4.61
CA TYR A 94 1.72 1.03 4.81
C TYR A 94 2.19 1.62 6.15
N LYS A 95 3.02 0.90 6.90
CA LYS A 95 3.62 1.43 8.12
C LYS A 95 4.38 2.72 7.81
N ASP A 96 4.16 3.74 8.64
CA ASP A 96 4.79 5.07 8.54
C ASP A 96 4.44 5.82 7.23
N MET A 97 3.44 5.37 6.48
CA MET A 97 2.97 6.05 5.27
C MET A 97 2.35 7.41 5.63
N VAL A 98 2.71 8.43 4.85
CA VAL A 98 2.07 9.76 4.88
C VAL A 98 1.19 9.90 3.65
N VAL A 99 -0.09 10.20 3.86
CA VAL A 99 -1.09 10.39 2.79
C VAL A 99 -1.78 11.74 2.93
N THR A 100 -2.31 12.24 1.82
CA THR A 100 -3.20 13.41 1.82
C THR A 100 -4.63 12.99 2.20
N ASP A 101 -5.44 13.95 2.64
CA ASP A 101 -6.85 13.72 2.99
C ASP A 101 -7.65 13.13 1.82
N ASP A 102 -7.38 13.57 0.58
CA ASP A 102 -8.03 13.05 -0.62
C ASP A 102 -7.74 11.57 -0.88
N VAL A 103 -6.52 11.11 -0.54
CA VAL A 103 -6.15 9.69 -0.67
C VAL A 103 -6.79 8.89 0.46
N LEU A 104 -6.81 9.42 1.67
CA LEU A 104 -7.45 8.78 2.83
C LEU A 104 -8.96 8.64 2.64
N ALA A 105 -9.61 9.65 2.06
CA ALA A 105 -11.06 9.65 1.79
C ALA A 105 -11.51 8.55 0.82
N LYS A 106 -10.60 7.96 0.04
CA LYS A 106 -10.90 6.80 -0.81
C LYS A 106 -11.20 5.53 0.00
N GLY A 107 -10.88 5.52 1.29
CA GLY A 107 -11.28 4.49 2.24
C GLY A 107 -10.54 3.15 2.08
N PHE A 108 -10.95 2.19 2.91
CA PHE A 108 -10.42 0.84 2.95
C PHE A 108 -11.59 -0.14 2.97
N TYR A 109 -11.62 -1.06 2.02
CA TYR A 109 -12.73 -2.00 1.86
C TYR A 109 -12.19 -3.40 1.56
N MET A 110 -12.99 -4.39 1.92
CA MET A 110 -12.78 -5.79 1.58
C MET A 110 -14.12 -6.35 1.11
N VAL A 111 -14.07 -7.10 0.01
CA VAL A 111 -15.25 -7.70 -0.62
C VAL A 111 -15.02 -9.20 -0.74
N ASP A 112 -15.96 -9.99 -0.23
CA ASP A 112 -15.97 -11.45 -0.42
C ASP A 112 -17.05 -11.83 -1.42
N ASP A 113 -16.65 -12.21 -2.62
CA ASP A 113 -17.51 -12.79 -3.65
C ASP A 113 -17.57 -14.31 -3.41
N HIS A 114 -18.45 -14.71 -2.50
CA HIS A 114 -18.62 -16.12 -2.12
C HIS A 114 -19.63 -16.81 -3.04
N PRO A 115 -19.48 -18.11 -3.36
CA PRO A 115 -20.41 -18.82 -4.25
C PRO A 115 -21.76 -19.07 -3.55
N GLU A 116 -22.76 -18.22 -3.77
CA GLU A 116 -24.07 -18.30 -3.11
C GLU A 116 -24.89 -19.53 -3.53
N GLU A 117 -24.54 -20.16 -4.65
CA GLU A 117 -25.14 -21.43 -5.08
C GLU A 117 -24.72 -22.63 -4.22
N ALA A 118 -23.59 -22.50 -3.50
CA ALA A 118 -23.00 -23.58 -2.70
C ALA A 118 -22.96 -23.24 -1.19
N LEU A 119 -22.91 -21.96 -0.84
CA LEU A 119 -22.72 -21.48 0.52
C LEU A 119 -23.80 -20.50 0.92
N THR A 120 -24.19 -20.55 2.19
CA THR A 120 -25.01 -19.52 2.83
C THR A 120 -24.19 -18.84 3.91
N LEU A 121 -24.32 -17.51 4.01
CA LEU A 121 -23.59 -16.72 4.99
C LEU A 121 -24.27 -16.82 6.37
N ASN A 122 -23.47 -17.06 7.41
CA ASN A 122 -23.87 -16.85 8.80
C ASN A 122 -23.33 -15.50 9.29
N PRO A 123 -24.10 -14.40 9.24
CA PRO A 123 -23.61 -13.07 9.61
C PRO A 123 -23.24 -12.95 11.09
N ASP A 124 -23.96 -13.65 11.97
CA ASP A 124 -23.71 -13.62 13.42
C ASP A 124 -22.37 -14.26 13.82
N GLY A 125 -21.80 -15.09 12.92
CA GLY A 125 -20.50 -15.74 13.10
C GLY A 125 -19.31 -14.91 12.66
N ILE A 126 -19.50 -13.74 12.05
CA ILE A 126 -18.41 -12.91 11.53
C ILE A 126 -17.61 -12.30 12.68
N GLN A 127 -16.29 -12.46 12.63
CA GLN A 127 -15.35 -11.86 13.57
C GLN A 127 -14.30 -11.07 12.81
N ILE A 128 -14.03 -9.84 13.26
CA ILE A 128 -12.97 -9.00 12.70
C ILE A 128 -11.95 -8.75 13.80
N LEU A 129 -10.79 -9.37 13.64
CA LEU A 129 -9.74 -9.42 14.66
C LEU A 129 -8.45 -8.84 14.09
N ASP A 130 -7.67 -8.17 14.93
CA ASP A 130 -6.30 -7.80 14.61
C ASP A 130 -5.37 -9.03 14.67
N LYS A 131 -4.09 -8.83 14.32
CA LYS A 131 -3.09 -9.90 14.33
C LYS A 131 -2.85 -10.52 15.72
N ASP A 132 -3.24 -9.84 16.79
CA ASP A 132 -3.06 -10.26 18.17
C ASP A 132 -4.35 -10.91 18.73
N GLY A 133 -5.42 -11.01 17.91
CA GLY A 133 -6.69 -11.62 18.26
C GLY A 133 -7.69 -10.68 18.94
N ASN A 134 -7.40 -9.37 19.01
CA ASN A 134 -8.33 -8.40 19.60
C ASN A 134 -9.38 -7.99 18.58
N ARG A 135 -10.60 -7.68 19.05
CA ARG A 135 -11.65 -7.16 18.17
C ARG A 135 -11.27 -5.80 17.59
N VAL A 136 -11.46 -5.65 16.28
CA VAL A 136 -11.27 -4.38 15.58
C VAL A 136 -12.54 -3.53 15.72
N SER A 137 -12.35 -2.22 15.94
CA SER A 137 -13.41 -1.20 15.94
C SER A 137 -13.22 -0.21 14.80
N GLY A 138 -14.26 0.56 14.44
CA GLY A 138 -14.17 1.58 13.39
C GLY A 138 -14.40 1.05 11.97
N ILE A 139 -15.06 -0.10 11.86
CA ILE A 139 -15.52 -0.68 10.60
C ILE A 139 -16.99 -0.28 10.44
N SER A 140 -17.33 0.31 9.30
CA SER A 140 -18.67 0.80 8.94
C SER A 140 -19.14 0.17 7.65
#